data_AF-A0A4Q6AH24-F1
#
_entry.id   AF-A0A4Q6AH24-F1
#
_cell.length_a   1.000
_cell.length_b   1.000
_cell.length_c   1.000
_cell.angle_alpha   90.00
_cell.angle_beta   90.00
_cell.angle_gamma   90.00
#
_symmetry.space_group_name_H-M   'P 1'
#
loop_
_entity.id
_entity.type
_entity.pdbx_description
1 polymer ?
#
loop_
_entity_poly.entity_id
_entity_poly.type
_entity_poly.pdbx_seq_one_letter_code
_entity_poly.pdbx_strand_id
1 'polypeptide(L)'
;MAVKGTPVFLNPPPGFESATSFLGFQNSAMGASIMIVQLSGPYNEVTAGFSPANMEKRGMRLLKKEVITLNGHHGLLLTIEQFSAAHGYNFRKYTLVLNLAERSTLMI
;
A
#
# COMPACT_ATOMS: atom_id res chain seq x y z
N MET A 1 -0.90 16.27 5.49
CA MET A 1 -2.05 15.97 6.38
C MET A 1 -1.73 14.76 7.23
N ALA A 2 -2.03 14.82 8.53
CA ALA A 2 -1.86 13.67 9.43
C ALA A 2 -2.94 12.62 9.16
N VAL A 3 -2.56 11.34 9.09
CA VAL A 3 -3.52 10.25 9.00
C VAL A 3 -3.81 9.77 10.42
N LYS A 4 -4.99 10.15 10.92
CA LYS A 4 -5.43 9.86 12.31
C LYS A 4 -5.26 8.37 12.63
N GLY A 5 -4.69 8.07 13.79
CA GLY A 5 -4.42 6.69 14.24
C GLY A 5 -3.09 6.11 13.75
N THR A 6 -2.28 6.87 13.02
CA THR A 6 -0.95 6.43 12.54
C THR A 6 0.09 7.54 12.72
N PRO A 7 1.41 7.23 12.74
CA PRO A 7 2.46 8.24 12.73
C PRO A 7 2.70 8.84 11.33
N VAL A 8 1.84 8.51 10.34
CA VAL A 8 2.04 8.87 8.94
C VAL A 8 1.45 10.25 8.64
N PHE A 9 2.24 11.04 7.92
CA PHE A 9 1.81 12.28 7.30
C PHE A 9 1.93 12.15 5.79
N LEU A 10 0.86 12.46 5.06
CA LEU A 10 0.82 12.44 3.60
C LEU A 10 0.23 13.73 3.08
N ASN A 11 0.76 14.21 1.96
CA ASN A 11 0.09 15.21 1.14
C ASN A 11 -0.69 14.47 0.04
N PRO A 12 -2.00 14.24 0.19
CA PRO A 12 -2.74 13.50 -0.80
C PRO A 12 -2.83 14.31 -2.12
N PRO A 13 -2.93 13.64 -3.28
CA PRO A 13 -3.14 14.33 -4.55
C PRO A 13 -4.42 15.17 -4.54
N PRO A 14 -4.55 16.19 -5.42
CA PRO A 14 -5.78 16.97 -5.54
C PRO A 14 -7.02 16.08 -5.76
N GLY A 15 -8.13 16.45 -5.11
CA GLY A 15 -9.40 15.72 -5.19
C GLY A 15 -9.50 14.46 -4.32
N PHE A 16 -8.43 14.11 -3.59
CA PHE A 16 -8.52 13.10 -2.54
C PHE A 16 -8.97 13.71 -1.21
N GLU A 17 -9.86 13.01 -0.54
CA GLU A 17 -10.42 13.37 0.77
C GLU A 17 -10.17 12.24 1.77
N SER A 18 -10.34 12.50 3.06
CA SER A 18 -10.20 11.45 4.08
C SER A 18 -11.24 10.35 3.84
N ALA A 19 -10.79 9.09 3.79
CA ALA A 19 -11.71 7.97 3.65
C ALA A 19 -12.54 7.76 4.92
N THR A 20 -13.79 7.33 4.77
CA THR A 20 -14.72 7.13 5.90
C THR A 20 -14.75 5.68 6.39
N SER A 21 -14.29 4.73 5.59
CA SER A 21 -14.37 3.29 5.86
C SER A 21 -13.01 2.60 6.07
N PHE A 22 -11.91 3.32 5.85
CA PHE A 22 -10.55 2.82 6.06
C PHE A 22 -9.60 3.97 6.41
N LEU A 23 -8.42 3.65 6.94
CA LEU A 23 -7.39 4.65 7.21
C LEU A 23 -6.74 5.09 5.90
N GLY A 24 -6.81 6.38 5.60
CA GLY A 24 -6.17 6.96 4.42
C GLY A 24 -7.08 7.95 3.68
N PHE A 25 -6.97 7.97 2.36
CA PHE A 25 -7.65 8.93 1.49
C PHE A 25 -8.33 8.24 0.31
N GLN A 26 -9.36 8.87 -0.23
CA GLN A 26 -10.08 8.38 -1.41
C GLN A 26 -10.48 9.53 -2.34
N ASN A 27 -10.55 9.23 -3.63
CA ASN A 27 -11.19 10.05 -4.64
C ASN A 27 -12.31 9.21 -5.28
N SER A 28 -13.53 9.37 -4.79
CA SER A 28 -14.69 8.59 -5.22
C SER A 28 -15.04 8.83 -6.69
N ALA A 29 -14.81 10.03 -7.21
CA ALA A 29 -15.08 10.36 -8.60
C ALA A 29 -14.19 9.58 -9.57
N MET A 30 -12.96 9.25 -9.15
CA MET A 30 -12.00 8.47 -9.94
C MET A 30 -11.94 6.98 -9.56
N GLY A 31 -12.66 6.56 -8.51
CA GLY A 31 -12.54 5.21 -7.97
C GLY A 31 -11.13 4.88 -7.45
N ALA A 32 -10.39 5.90 -6.98
CA ALA A 32 -9.01 5.76 -6.53
C ALA A 32 -8.91 5.91 -5.01
N SER A 33 -7.94 5.23 -4.39
CA SER A 33 -7.70 5.31 -2.95
C SER A 33 -6.21 5.24 -2.63
N ILE A 34 -5.87 5.77 -1.45
CA ILE A 34 -4.58 5.58 -0.78
C ILE A 34 -4.93 5.01 0.59
N MET A 35 -4.72 3.72 0.78
CA MET A 35 -5.05 3.02 2.02
C MET A 35 -3.79 2.78 2.84
N ILE A 36 -3.85 3.06 4.14
CA ILE A 36 -2.76 2.81 5.08
C ILE A 36 -3.16 1.65 5.99
N VAL A 37 -2.29 0.64 6.06
CA VAL A 37 -2.46 -0.53 6.91
C VAL A 37 -1.21 -0.69 7.77
N GLN A 38 -1.39 -0.84 9.07
CA GLN A 38 -0.32 -1.22 9.98
C GLN A 38 -0.37 -2.74 10.16
N LEU A 39 0.64 -3.43 9.64
CA LEU A 39 0.78 -4.87 9.76
C LEU A 39 1.51 -5.21 11.06
N SER A 40 0.98 -6.20 11.78
CA SER A 40 1.68 -6.86 12.87
C SER A 40 2.76 -7.78 12.30
N GLY A 41 3.92 -7.79 12.96
CA GLY A 41 5.03 -8.71 12.65
C GLY A 41 6.27 -8.02 12.07
N PRO A 42 7.42 -8.70 12.11
CA PRO A 42 8.69 -8.16 11.67
C PRO A 42 8.68 -7.81 10.17
N TYR A 43 9.31 -6.69 9.83
CA TYR A 43 9.41 -6.21 8.44
C TYR A 43 9.93 -7.27 7.46
N ASN A 44 10.95 -8.04 7.86
CA ASN A 44 11.53 -9.08 7.01
C ASN A 44 10.54 -10.21 6.71
N GLU A 45 9.71 -10.60 7.66
CA GLU A 45 8.70 -11.65 7.48
C GLU A 45 7.57 -11.18 6.58
N VAL A 46 7.07 -9.97 6.82
CA VAL A 46 6.05 -9.34 5.97
C VAL A 46 6.53 -9.24 4.52
N THR A 47 7.77 -8.77 4.33
CA THR A 47 8.29 -8.49 2.99
C THR A 47 8.76 -9.73 2.23
N ALA A 48 9.11 -10.82 2.93
CA ALA A 48 9.35 -12.13 2.35
C ALA A 48 8.08 -12.70 1.68
N GLY A 49 6.89 -12.32 2.18
CA GLY A 49 5.61 -12.68 1.57
C GLY A 49 5.40 -12.11 0.17
N PHE A 50 6.06 -11.00 -0.19
CA PHE A 50 5.95 -10.36 -1.51
C PHE A 50 6.88 -11.01 -2.54
N SER A 51 6.61 -12.28 -2.88
CA SER A 51 7.22 -13.00 -3.99
C SER A 51 6.20 -13.18 -5.13
N PRO A 52 6.64 -13.32 -6.40
CA PRO A 52 5.72 -13.58 -7.52
C PRO A 52 4.76 -14.74 -7.25
N ALA A 53 5.28 -15.89 -6.81
CA ALA A 53 4.49 -17.08 -6.53
C ALA A 53 3.44 -16.87 -5.41
N ASN A 54 3.79 -16.14 -4.35
CA ASN A 54 2.84 -15.86 -3.26
C ASN A 54 1.77 -14.84 -3.67
N MET A 55 2.12 -13.88 -4.53
CA MET A 55 1.17 -12.90 -5.07
C MET A 55 0.21 -13.55 -6.06
N GLU A 56 0.70 -14.44 -6.95
CA GLU A 56 -0.12 -15.16 -7.92
C GLU A 56 -1.19 -16.03 -7.24
N LYS A 57 -0.82 -16.73 -6.16
CA LYS A 57 -1.77 -17.49 -5.32
C LYS A 57 -2.91 -16.63 -4.74
N ARG A 58 -2.72 -15.31 -4.68
CA ARG A 58 -3.70 -14.32 -4.20
C ARG A 58 -4.37 -13.55 -5.34
N GLY A 59 -4.25 -14.02 -6.59
CA GLY A 59 -4.82 -13.38 -7.76
C GLY A 59 -4.14 -12.05 -8.13
N MET A 60 -2.88 -11.86 -7.73
CA MET A 60 -2.10 -10.66 -7.99
C MET A 60 -0.86 -10.98 -8.83
N ARG A 61 -0.50 -10.10 -9.75
CA ARG A 61 0.74 -10.17 -10.51
C ARG A 61 1.71 -9.12 -10.01
N LEU A 62 2.86 -9.55 -9.48
CA LEU A 62 3.95 -8.64 -9.09
C LEU A 62 4.70 -8.19 -10.35
N LEU A 63 4.61 -6.88 -10.67
CA LEU A 63 5.26 -6.30 -11.84
C LEU A 63 6.65 -5.75 -11.52
N LYS A 64 6.80 -5.16 -10.33
CA LYS A 64 8.05 -4.53 -9.89
C LYS A 64 8.19 -4.63 -8.38
N LYS A 65 9.42 -4.81 -7.90
CA LYS A 65 9.80 -4.81 -6.49
C LYS A 65 11.14 -4.08 -6.35
N GLU A 66 11.13 -2.97 -5.62
CA GLU A 66 12.30 -2.09 -5.48
C GLU A 66 12.59 -1.84 -4.01
N VAL A 67 13.86 -1.94 -3.63
CA VAL A 67 14.33 -1.46 -2.32
C VAL A 67 14.45 0.05 -2.40
N ILE A 68 13.87 0.74 -1.42
CA ILE A 68 13.90 2.20 -1.35
C ILE A 68 14.27 2.67 0.05
N THR A 69 14.72 3.91 0.14
CA THR A 69 14.85 4.65 1.40
C THR A 69 14.01 5.91 1.29
N LEU A 70 13.07 6.10 2.23
CA LEU A 70 12.20 7.26 2.26
C LEU A 70 12.25 7.89 3.65
N ASN A 71 12.60 9.16 3.74
CA ASN A 71 12.75 9.90 5.01
C ASN A 71 13.65 9.16 6.03
N GLY A 72 14.73 8.52 5.56
CA GLY A 72 15.63 7.73 6.41
C GLY A 72 15.13 6.34 6.79
N HIS A 73 13.93 5.94 6.38
CA HIS A 73 13.38 4.61 6.62
C HIS A 73 13.59 3.69 5.42
N HIS A 74 14.10 2.48 5.68
CA HIS A 74 14.20 1.44 4.67
C HIS A 74 12.83 0.84 4.35
N GLY A 75 12.63 0.53 3.08
CA GLY A 75 11.35 0.09 2.57
C GLY A 75 11.41 -0.68 1.26
N LEU A 76 10.24 -1.12 0.83
CA LEU A 76 10.00 -1.67 -0.49
C LEU A 76 8.92 -0.88 -1.20
N LEU A 77 9.11 -0.61 -2.49
CA LEU A 77 8.05 -0.19 -3.39
C LEU A 77 7.71 -1.34 -4.33
N LEU A 78 6.44 -1.73 -4.34
CA LEU A 78 5.91 -2.76 -5.22
C LEU A 78 4.97 -2.14 -6.23
N THR A 79 5.04 -2.60 -7.48
CA THR A 79 3.98 -2.37 -8.47
C THR A 79 3.28 -3.70 -8.70
N ILE A 80 1.97 -3.73 -8.45
CA ILE A 80 1.14 -4.93 -8.51
C ILE A 80 -0.02 -4.69 -9.46
N GLU A 81 -0.41 -5.72 -10.18
CA GLU A 81 -1.66 -5.76 -10.94
C GLU A 81 -2.63 -6.77 -10.33
N GLN A 82 -3.89 -6.38 -10.17
CA GLN A 82 -4.93 -7.26 -9.65
C GLN A 82 -6.21 -7.10 -10.46
N PHE A 83 -6.74 -8.20 -10.97
CA PHE A 83 -8.06 -8.20 -11.59
C PHE A 83 -9.14 -8.04 -10.53
N SER A 84 -10.04 -7.08 -10.72
CA SER A 84 -11.21 -6.89 -9.87
C SER A 84 -12.45 -7.37 -10.59
N ALA A 85 -12.94 -8.55 -10.21
CA ALA A 85 -14.17 -9.10 -10.78
C ALA A 85 -15.38 -8.18 -10.57
N ALA A 86 -15.42 -7.44 -9.45
CA ALA A 86 -16.49 -6.49 -9.15
C ALA A 86 -16.52 -5.28 -10.10
N HIS A 87 -15.39 -4.93 -10.71
CA HIS A 87 -15.28 -3.75 -11.57
C HIS A 87 -15.02 -4.11 -13.05
N GLY A 88 -14.64 -5.36 -13.34
CA GLY A 88 -14.40 -5.86 -14.69
C GLY A 88 -13.05 -5.44 -15.30
N TYR A 89 -12.12 -4.88 -14.52
CA TYR A 89 -10.82 -4.44 -15.00
C TYR A 89 -9.68 -4.69 -14.01
N ASN A 90 -8.44 -4.57 -14.49
CA ASN A 90 -7.23 -4.66 -13.68
C ASN A 90 -6.92 -3.35 -12.98
N PHE A 91 -6.77 -3.40 -11.66
CA PHE A 91 -6.20 -2.31 -10.89
C PHE A 91 -4.68 -2.38 -10.95
N ARG A 92 -4.05 -1.22 -11.11
CA ARG A 92 -2.63 -1.02 -10.80
C ARG A 92 -2.52 -0.53 -9.36
N LYS A 93 -1.79 -1.26 -8.52
CA LYS A 93 -1.53 -0.93 -7.12
C LYS A 93 -0.06 -0.56 -6.95
N TYR A 94 0.18 0.55 -6.27
CA TYR A 94 1.51 0.97 -5.85
C TYR A 94 1.59 0.75 -4.35
N THR A 95 2.36 -0.25 -3.94
CA THR A 95 2.40 -0.67 -2.54
C THR A 95 3.74 -0.30 -1.92
N LEU A 96 3.72 0.71 -1.04
CA LEU A 96 4.88 1.15 -0.27
C LEU A 96 4.86 0.46 1.09
N VAL A 97 5.92 -0.28 1.41
CA VAL A 97 6.12 -0.95 2.70
C VAL A 97 7.31 -0.29 3.40
N LEU A 98 7.07 0.35 4.54
CA LEU A 98 8.13 0.97 5.34
C LEU A 98 8.32 0.23 6.66
N ASN A 99 9.58 0.10 7.06
CA ASN A 99 9.96 -0.35 8.39
C ASN A 99 9.88 0.84 9.37
N LEU A 100 8.77 0.98 10.09
CA LEU A 100 8.51 2.08 11.03
C LEU A 100 8.34 1.50 12.45
N ALA A 101 9.40 1.53 13.26
CA ALA A 101 9.45 0.92 14.60
C ALA A 101 9.15 -0.61 14.57
N GLU A 102 8.63 -1.22 15.64
CA GLU A 102 8.31 -2.66 15.70
C GLU A 102 7.11 -3.09 14.78
N ARG A 103 6.67 -2.24 13.85
CA ARG A 103 5.52 -2.50 12.98
C ARG A 103 5.83 -2.16 11.53
N SER A 104 5.27 -2.94 10.61
CA SER A 104 5.35 -2.63 9.18
C SER A 104 4.18 -1.75 8.78
N THR A 105 4.44 -0.62 8.12
CA THR A 105 3.37 0.21 7.56
C THR A 105 3.31 0.01 6.06
N LEU A 106 2.11 -0.35 5.59
CA LEU A 106 1.77 -0.62 4.21
C LEU A 106 0.90 0.52 3.70
N MET A 107 1.28 1.15 2.59
CA MET A 107 0.44 2.11 1.86
C MET A 107 0.13 1.50 0.51
N ILE A 108 -1.15 1.43 0.13
CA ILE A 108 -1.65 0.82 -1.11
C ILE A 108 -2.43 1.86 -1.91
#